data_AF-A0A5A9ZPK7-F1
#
_entry.id   AF-A0A5A9ZPK7-F1
#
_cell.length_a   1.000
_cell.length_b   1.000
_cell.length_c   1.000
_cell.angle_alpha   90.00
_cell.angle_beta   90.00
_cell.angle_gamma   90.00
#
_symmetry.space_group_name_H-M   'P 1'
#
loop_
_entity.id
_entity.type
_entity.pdbx_description
1 polymer ?
#
loop_
_entity_poly.entity_id
_entity_poly.type
_entity_poly.pdbx_seq_one_letter_code
_entity_poly.pdbx_strand_id
1 'polypeptide(L)' 'MSSRRLAVAAVVTAVLAVLLWWLSRDIMVVAPPVVDPPVDGSIERVRTDTRLLLVATVMAGLTMVLTTLAVLRRTPRGRG' A
#
# COMPACT_ATOMS: atom_id res chain seq x y z
N MET A 1 8.20 -22.26 13.34
CA MET A 1 8.52 -20.88 12.90
C MET A 1 8.43 -19.93 14.09
N SER A 2 9.55 -19.30 14.47
CA SER A 2 9.62 -18.36 15.62
C SER A 2 8.77 -17.10 15.39
N SER A 3 8.07 -16.62 16.42
CA SER A 3 7.27 -15.37 16.40
C SER A 3 8.06 -14.17 15.84
N ARG A 4 9.38 -14.13 16.05
CA ARG A 4 10.27 -13.11 15.44
C ARG A 4 10.22 -13.12 13.91
N ARG A 5 10.16 -14.29 13.26
CA ARG A 5 10.11 -14.38 11.79
C ARG A 5 8.81 -13.82 11.23
N LEU A 6 7.69 -14.03 11.91
CA LEU A 6 6.39 -13.49 11.50
C LEU A 6 6.33 -11.97 11.64
N ALA A 7 6.87 -11.42 12.73
CA ALA A 7 6.95 -9.97 12.92
C ALA A 7 7.84 -9.31 11.85
N VAL A 8 9.00 -9.91 11.54
CA VAL A 8 9.88 -9.40 10.47
C VAL A 8 9.18 -9.46 9.11
N ALA A 9 8.51 -10.58 8.80
CA ALA A 9 7.76 -10.72 7.55
C ALA A 9 6.67 -9.64 7.43
N ALA A 10 5.91 -9.37 8.51
CA ALA A 10 4.89 -8.34 8.52
C ALA A 10 5.47 -6.94 8.26
N VAL A 11 6.61 -6.59 8.86
CA VAL A 11 7.26 -5.29 8.60
C VAL A 11 7.68 -5.18 7.13
N VAL A 12 8.29 -6.23 6.58
CA VAL A 12 8.71 -6.25 5.17
C VAL A 12 7.51 -6.09 4.23
N THR A 13 6.42 -6.82 4.48
CA THR A 13 5.21 -6.71 3.65
C THR A 13 4.54 -5.33 3.78
N ALA A 14 4.59 -4.71 4.96
CA ALA A 14 4.06 -3.36 5.18
C ALA A 14 4.83 -2.32 4.35
N VAL A 15 6.16 -2.37 4.43
CA VAL A 15 7.04 -1.47 3.67
C VAL A 15 6.81 -1.66 2.17
N LEU A 16 6.72 -2.91 1.71
CA LEU A 16 6.47 -3.18 0.30
C LEU A 16 5.09 -2.66 -0.16
N ALA A 17 4.05 -2.78 0.67
CA ALA A 17 2.73 -2.23 0.37
C ALA A 17 2.77 -0.70 0.19
N VAL A 18 3.47 0.01 1.09
CA VAL A 18 3.62 1.47 1.01
C VAL A 18 4.40 1.87 -0.24
N LEU A 19 5.50 1.18 -0.55
CA LEU A 19 6.29 1.44 -1.75
C LEU A 19 5.50 1.23 -3.04
N LEU A 20 4.73 0.14 -3.13
CA LEU A 20 3.89 -0.15 -4.29
C LEU A 20 2.75 0.85 -4.44
N TRP A 21 2.15 1.28 -3.33
CA TRP A 21 1.14 2.33 -3.34
C TRP A 21 1.72 3.67 -3.81
N TRP A 22 2.92 4.02 -3.35
CA TRP A 22 3.60 5.22 -3.82
C TRP A 22 3.91 5.14 -5.31
N LEU A 23 4.48 4.02 -5.76
CA LEU A 23 4.79 3.79 -7.17
C LEU A 23 3.54 3.73 -8.06
N SER A 24 2.39 3.35 -7.50
CA SER A 24 1.13 3.35 -8.24
C SER A 24 0.66 4.76 -8.62
N ARG A 25 1.17 5.79 -7.95
CA ARG A 25 0.80 7.19 -8.18
C ARG A 25 1.87 7.87 -9.01
N ASP A 26 1.61 7.99 -10.29
CA ASP A 26 2.46 8.76 -11.19
C ASP A 26 1.85 10.15 -11.40
N ILE A 27 2.67 11.20 -11.28
CA ILE A 27 2.21 12.58 -11.48
C ILE A 27 2.56 12.97 -12.91
N MET A 28 1.53 13.00 -13.76
CA MET A 28 1.68 13.38 -15.16
C MET A 28 1.17 14.79 -15.37
N VAL A 29 2.01 15.63 -15.97
CA VAL A 29 1.59 16.96 -16.43
C VAL A 29 0.85 16.75 -17.74
N VAL A 30 -0.46 17.00 -17.77
CA VAL A 30 -1.30 16.82 -18.96
C VAL A 30 -1.81 18.17 -19.41
N ALA A 31 -1.86 18.39 -20.73
CA ALA A 31 -2.51 19.56 -21.28
C ALA A 31 -3.99 19.58 -20.84
N PRO A 32 -4.53 20.75 -20.46
CA PRO A 32 -5.89 20.87 -19.98
C PRO A 32 -6.86 20.32 -21.03
N PRO A 33 -7.91 19.58 -20.62
CA PRO A 33 -8.95 19.16 -21.55
C PRO A 33 -9.54 20.41 -22.21
N VAL A 34 -9.80 20.34 -23.52
CA VAL A 34 -10.45 21.42 -24.27
C VAL A 34 -11.91 21.49 -23.81
N VAL A 35 -12.12 22.17 -22.69
CA VAL A 35 -13.41 22.59 -22.17
C VAL A 35 -13.59 24.02 -22.62
N ASP A 36 -14.77 24.38 -23.13
CA ASP A 36 -15.08 25.76 -23.51
C ASP A 36 -15.76 26.45 -22.31
N PRO A 37 -15.19 27.52 -21.72
CA PRO A 37 -14.01 28.27 -22.16
C PRO A 37 -12.68 27.59 -21.80
N PRO A 38 -11.67 27.65 -22.69
CA PRO A 38 -10.37 27.01 -22.48
C PRO A 38 -9.69 27.59 -21.24
N VAL A 39 -9.29 26.71 -20.32
CA VAL A 39 -8.49 27.08 -19.15
C VAL A 39 -7.03 27.12 -19.57
N ASP A 40 -6.42 28.30 -19.59
CA ASP A 40 -4.98 28.46 -19.81
C ASP A 40 -4.19 27.86 -18.62
N GLY A 41 -3.23 26.97 -18.90
CA GLY A 41 -2.31 26.42 -17.91
C GLY A 41 -1.96 24.95 -18.11
N SER A 42 -1.07 24.41 -17.27
CA SER A 42 -0.78 22.97 -17.19
C SER A 42 -1.53 22.37 -15.99
N ILE A 43 -2.26 21.27 -16.18
CA ILE A 43 -2.94 20.57 -15.07
C ILE A 43 -2.06 19.39 -14.64
N GLU A 44 -1.61 19.40 -13.39
CA GLU A 44 -1.04 18.21 -12.76
C GLU A 44 -2.14 17.17 -12.58
N ARG A 45 -2.02 16.05 -13.29
CA ARG A 45 -2.96 14.93 -13.20
C ARG A 45 -2.25 13.72 -12.61
N VAL A 46 -2.69 13.31 -11.42
CA VAL A 46 -2.24 12.05 -10.83
C VAL A 46 -2.87 10.90 -11.61
N ARG A 47 -2.04 10.14 -12.33
CA ARG A 47 -2.45 8.90 -13.00
C ARG A 47 -2.13 7.74 -12.07
N THR A 48 -3.16 6.99 -11.69
CA THR A 48 -2.99 5.83 -10.82
C THR A 48 -2.93 4.56 -11.67
N ASP A 49 -1.88 3.76 -11.51
CA ASP A 49 -1.83 2.41 -12.07
C ASP A 49 -2.59 1.44 -11.16
N THR A 50 -3.76 0.99 -11.63
CA THR A 50 -4.66 0.10 -10.89
C THR A 50 -4.01 -1.25 -10.55
N ARG A 51 -3.06 -1.75 -11.35
CA ARG A 51 -2.38 -3.02 -11.07
C ARG A 51 -1.44 -2.87 -9.89
N LEU A 52 -0.65 -1.80 -9.87
CA LEU A 52 0.25 -1.50 -8.74
C LEU A 52 -0.55 -1.24 -7.46
N LEU A 53 -1.66 -0.52 -7.55
CA LEU A 53 -2.56 -0.28 -6.42
C LEU A 53 -3.19 -1.57 -5.88
N LEU A 54 -3.59 -2.48 -6.76
CA LEU A 54 -4.14 -3.78 -6.38
C LEU A 54 -3.11 -4.61 -5.60
N VAL A 55 -1.88 -4.72 -6.14
CA VAL A 55 -0.80 -5.46 -5.45
C VAL A 55 -0.48 -4.82 -4.10
N ALA A 56 -0.41 -3.48 -4.03
CA ALA A 56 -0.22 -2.78 -2.76
C ALA A 56 -1.31 -3.12 -1.73
N THR A 57 -2.56 -3.18 -2.17
CA THR A 57 -3.72 -3.51 -1.31
C THR A 57 -3.64 -4.95 -0.80
N VAL A 58 -3.30 -5.90 -1.68
CA VAL A 58 -3.10 -7.30 -1.30
C VAL A 58 -1.97 -7.44 -0.27
N MET A 59 -0.85 -6.74 -0.48
CA MET A 59 0.28 -6.75 0.45
C MET A 59 -0.08 -6.14 1.82
N ALA A 60 -0.91 -5.09 1.85
CA ALA A 60 -1.43 -4.52 3.08
C ALA A 60 -2.33 -5.52 3.85
N GLY A 61 -3.21 -6.23 3.14
CA GLY A 61 -4.02 -7.29 3.73
C GLY A 61 -3.18 -8.43 4.32
N LEU A 62 -2.18 -8.91 3.57
CA LEU A 62 -1.26 -9.95 4.03
C LEU A 62 -0.47 -9.51 5.27
N THR A 63 -0.04 -8.26 5.31
CA THR A 63 0.62 -7.64 6.47
C THR A 63 -0.28 -7.72 7.70
N MET A 64 -1.55 -7.34 7.57
CA MET A 64 -2.50 -7.36 8.67
C MET A 64 -2.67 -8.77 9.24
N VAL A 65 -2.79 -9.78 8.37
CA VAL A 65 -2.91 -11.19 8.77
C VAL A 65 -1.64 -11.66 9.49
N LEU A 66 -0.46 -11.40 8.93
CA LEU A 66 0.82 -11.80 9.54
C LEU A 66 1.06 -11.14 10.89
N THR A 67 0.73 -9.85 11.00
CA THR A 67 0.83 -9.10 12.26
C THR A 67 -0.12 -9.69 13.30
N THR A 68 -1.36 -9.94 12.92
CA THR A 68 -2.38 -10.53 13.80
C THR A 68 -1.91 -11.89 14.32
N LEU A 69 -1.43 -12.77 13.44
CA LEU A 69 -0.85 -14.07 13.82
C LEU A 69 0.39 -13.93 14.73
N ALA A 70 1.24 -12.93 14.49
CA ALA A 70 2.42 -12.67 15.32
C ALA A 70 2.01 -12.24 16.75
N VAL A 71 0.96 -11.42 16.88
CA VAL A 71 0.39 -10.98 18.16
C VAL A 71 -0.27 -12.16 18.89
N LEU A 72 -1.17 -12.90 18.24
CA LEU A 72 -1.84 -14.08 18.83
C LEU A 72 -0.86 -15.13 19.34
N ARG A 73 0.29 -15.31 18.67
CA ARG A 73 1.34 -16.25 19.11
C ARG A 73 2.24 -15.69 20.23
N ARG A 74 2.27 -14.38 20.44
CA ARG A 74 2.97 -13.73 21.56
C ARG A 74 2.12 -13.65 22.81
N THR A 75 0.80 -13.67 22.69
CA THR A 75 -0.09 -13.73 23.84
C THR A 75 0.24 -15.01 24.62
N PRO A 76 0.76 -14.90 25.86
CA PRO A 76 1.01 -16.07 26.67
C PRO A 76 -0.34 -16.75 26.86
N ARG A 77 -0.43 -18.05 26.57
CA ARG A 77 -1.57 -18.85 27.03
C ARG A 77 -1.60 -18.67 28.55
N GLY A 78 -2.53 -17.85 29.02
CA GLY A 78 -2.87 -17.79 30.43
C GLY A 78 -3.25 -19.20 30.86
N ARG A 79 -2.39 -19.81 31.66
CA ARG A 79 -2.81 -20.81 32.63
C ARG A 79 -3.86 -20.13 33.51
N GLY A 80 -5.12 -20.47 33.28
CA GLY A 80 -6.19 -20.41 34.27
C GLY A 80 -6.64 -21.85 34.48
#